data_AF-A0A970MBG4-F1
#
_entry.id   AF-A0A970MBG4-F1
#
_cell.length_a   1.000
_cell.length_b   1.000
_cell.length_c   1.000
_cell.angle_alpha   90.00
_cell.angle_beta   90.00
_cell.angle_gamma   90.00
#
_symmetry.space_group_name_H-M   'P 1'
#
loop_
_entity.id
_entity.type
_entity.pdbx_description
1 polymer ?
#
loop_
_entity_poly.entity_id
_entity_poly.type
_entity_poly.pdbx_seq_one_letter_code
_entity_poly.pdbx_strand_id
1 'polypeptide(L)' 'IYQWGLDGVNGVRLYTAKVDKERMYLTFGDKAQTMRVELLHGMTQKQALLDAAQKLLHETGVTADITGW' A
#
# COMPACT_ATOMS: atom_id res chain seq x y z
N ILE A 1 0.39 13.61 4.86
CA ILE A 1 0.48 13.33 3.41
C ILE A 1 1.30 12.06 3.28
N TYR A 2 0.67 10.95 2.88
CA TYR A 2 1.37 9.66 2.80
C TYR A 2 2.29 9.66 1.55
N GLN A 3 3.58 9.41 1.75
CA GLN A 3 4.60 9.26 0.70
C GLN A 3 4.91 7.77 0.57
N TRP A 4 4.54 7.15 -0.56
CA TRP A 4 4.61 5.70 -0.77
C TRP A 4 5.73 5.28 -1.76
N GLY A 5 6.48 6.20 -2.35
CA GLY A 5 7.75 5.94 -3.07
C GLY A 5 8.54 7.23 -3.28
N LEU A 6 9.88 7.25 -3.24
CA LEU A 6 10.82 6.42 -4.00
C LEU A 6 11.80 5.54 -3.17
N ASP A 7 11.91 5.74 -1.85
CA ASP A 7 12.96 5.09 -1.05
C ASP A 7 12.57 3.72 -0.45
N GLY A 8 11.30 3.32 -0.61
CA GLY A 8 10.76 2.19 0.14
C GLY A 8 10.88 2.40 1.67
N VAL A 9 10.57 1.37 2.45
CA VAL A 9 10.98 1.34 3.86
C VAL A 9 12.36 0.68 3.88
N ASN A 10 13.41 1.44 4.23
CA ASN A 10 14.80 0.96 4.32
C ASN A 10 15.38 0.34 3.01
N GLY A 11 14.96 0.82 1.83
CA GLY A 11 15.47 0.31 0.55
C GLY A 11 14.85 -1.02 0.09
N VAL A 12 13.87 -1.55 0.83
CA VAL A 12 13.15 -2.78 0.46
C VAL A 12 11.93 -2.42 -0.40
N ARG A 13 11.84 -3.04 -1.58
CA ARG A 13 10.75 -2.80 -2.53
C ARG A 13 9.42 -3.33 -2.00
N LEU A 14 8.34 -2.60 -2.27
CA LEU A 14 6.99 -3.08 -2.04
C LEU A 14 6.71 -4.26 -2.99
N TYR A 15 6.16 -5.34 -2.45
CA TYR A 15 5.83 -6.56 -3.19
C TYR A 15 4.33 -6.68 -3.44
N THR A 16 3.52 -6.45 -2.41
CA THR A 16 2.06 -6.46 -2.53
C THR A 16 1.42 -5.41 -1.61
N ALA A 17 0.33 -4.79 -2.08
CA ALA A 17 -0.50 -3.92 -1.27
C ALA A 17 -1.93 -4.47 -1.22
N LYS A 18 -2.53 -4.45 -0.02
CA LYS A 18 -3.95 -4.71 0.19
C LYS A 18 -4.57 -3.56 0.97
N VAL A 19 -5.80 -3.22 0.66
CA VAL A 19 -6.52 -2.15 1.34
C VAL A 19 -7.92 -2.64 1.67
N ASP A 20 -8.23 -2.60 2.94
CA ASP A 20 -9.55 -2.92 3.46
C ASP A 20 -10.23 -1.62 3.93
N LYS A 21 -11.49 -1.69 4.37
CA LYS A 21 -12.25 -0.50 4.77
C LYS A 21 -11.59 0.34 5.87
N GLU A 22 -10.80 -0.27 6.75
CA GLU A 22 -10.19 0.38 7.92
C GLU A 22 -8.66 0.39 7.91
N ARG A 23 -8.04 -0.50 7.10
CA ARG A 23 -6.61 -0.83 7.20
C ARG A 23 -6.00 -1.04 5.83
N MET A 24 -4.78 -0.56 5.66
CA MET A 24 -3.92 -0.85 4.53
C MET A 24 -2.78 -1.76 4.98
N TYR A 25 -2.55 -2.82 4.21
CA TYR A 25 -1.49 -3.80 4.43
C TYR A 25 -0.48 -3.71 3.30
N LEU A 26 0.74 -3.33 3.63
CA LEU A 26 1.84 -3.22 2.70
C LEU A 26 2.86 -4.30 3.01
N THR A 27 3.14 -5.15 2.04
CA THR A 27 4.14 -6.21 2.18
C THR A 27 5.35 -5.84 1.35
N PHE A 28 6.48 -5.63 2.02
CA PHE A 28 7.76 -5.32 1.44
C PHE A 28 8.64 -6.56 1.40
N GLY A 29 9.53 -6.66 0.42
CA GLY A 29 10.54 -7.72 0.34
C GLY A 29 10.43 -8.58 -0.92
N ASP A 30 10.86 -9.82 -0.79
CA ASP A 30 10.88 -10.81 -1.86
C ASP A 30 10.35 -12.17 -1.39
N LYS A 31 10.46 -13.20 -2.22
CA LYS A 31 9.97 -14.55 -1.89
C LYS A 31 10.71 -15.21 -0.71
N ALA A 32 11.87 -14.70 -0.31
CA ALA A 32 12.70 -15.26 0.76
C ALA A 32 12.47 -14.54 2.10
N GLN A 33 12.28 -13.22 2.09
CA GLN A 33 11.90 -12.45 3.28
C GLN A 33 10.87 -11.38 2.95
N THR A 34 9.78 -11.39 3.71
CA THR A 34 8.73 -10.38 3.63
C THR A 34 8.53 -9.68 4.96
N MET A 35 8.31 -8.37 4.91
CA MET A 35 7.92 -7.54 6.03
C MET A 35 6.55 -6.95 5.74
N ARG A 36 5.58 -7.21 6.63
CA ARG A 36 4.23 -6.63 6.52
C ARG A 36 4.12 -5.42 7.45
N VAL A 37 3.66 -4.31 6.90
CA VAL A 37 3.29 -3.10 7.63
C VAL A 37 1.78 -2.94 7.56
N GLU A 38 1.16 -2.75 8.72
CA GLU A 38 -0.27 -2.48 8.83
C GLU A 38 -0.49 -1.03 9.21
N LEU A 39 -1.34 -0.34 8.46
CA LEU A 39 -1.62 1.07 8.63
C LEU A 39 -3.13 1.26 8.76
N LEU A 40 -3.58 1.77 9.89
CA LEU A 40 -4.95 2.22 10.04
C LEU A 40 -5.16 3.47 9.18
N HIS A 41 -6.23 3.49 8.38
CA HIS A 41 -6.61 4.67 7.61
C HIS A 41 -8.04 5.08 7.91
N GLY A 42 -8.24 6.39 8.06
CA GLY A 42 -9.58 6.98 8.19
C GLY A 42 -10.28 7.24 6.86
N MET A 43 -9.85 6.57 5.77
CA MET A 43 -10.46 6.77 4.45
C MET A 43 -11.87 6.21 4.45
N THR A 44 -12.87 7.08 4.59
CA THR A 44 -14.30 6.74 4.54
C THR A 44 -14.88 6.84 3.13
N GLN A 45 -14.16 7.51 2.22
CA GLN A 45 -14.58 7.74 0.84
C GLN A 45 -13.81 6.82 -0.11
N LYS A 46 -14.54 6.18 -1.04
CA LYS A 46 -13.95 5.29 -2.06
C LYS A 46 -12.92 6.01 -2.93
N GLN A 47 -13.16 7.29 -3.23
CA GLN A 47 -12.26 8.09 -4.06
C GLN A 47 -10.89 8.25 -3.41
N ALA A 48 -10.82 8.51 -2.11
CA ALA A 48 -9.56 8.62 -1.38
C ALA A 48 -8.74 7.32 -1.45
N LEU A 49 -9.43 6.17 -1.45
CA LEU A 49 -8.81 4.87 -1.61
C LEU A 49 -8.25 4.66 -3.03
N LEU A 50 -9.02 5.02 -4.05
CA LEU A 50 -8.61 4.91 -5.44
C LEU A 50 -7.42 5.83 -5.73
N ASP A 51 -7.45 7.06 -5.21
CA ASP A 51 -6.35 8.02 -5.35
C ASP A 51 -5.09 7.49 -4.66
N ALA A 52 -5.22 6.87 -3.48
CA ALA A 52 -4.10 6.24 -2.77
C ALA A 52 -3.55 5.02 -3.53
N ALA A 53 -4.43 4.16 -4.06
CA ALA A 53 -4.05 2.99 -4.86
C ALA A 53 -3.34 3.41 -6.17
N GLN A 54 -3.84 4.44 -6.84
CA GLN A 54 -3.25 4.97 -8.06
C GLN A 54 -1.89 5.62 -7.79
N LYS A 55 -1.76 6.35 -6.68
CA LYS A 55 -0.47 6.91 -6.25
C LYS A 55 0.54 5.81 -5.94
N LEU A 56 0.12 4.76 -5.21
CA LEU A 56 0.96 3.61 -4.89
C LEU A 56 1.42 2.89 -6.15
N LEU A 57 0.53 2.66 -7.12
CA LEU A 57 0.90 2.07 -8.41
C LEU A 57 1.90 2.94 -9.18
N HIS A 58 1.68 4.25 -9.22
CA HIS A 58 2.56 5.16 -9.94
C HIS A 58 3.96 5.26 -9.30
N GLU A 59 4.03 5.21 -7.96
CA GLU A 59 5.28 5.34 -7.22
C GLU A 59 6.07 4.02 -7.08
N THR A 60 5.37 2.86 -7.06
CA THR A 60 6.00 1.56 -6.76
C THR A 60 5.83 0.51 -7.85
N GLY A 61 4.91 0.72 -8.80
CA GLY A 61 4.53 -0.29 -9.80
C GLY A 61 3.65 -1.41 -9.26
N VAL A 62 3.29 -1.38 -7.97
CA VAL A 62 2.45 -2.41 -7.33
C VAL A 62 0.98 -1.99 -7.36
N THR A 63 0.10 -2.89 -7.76
CA THR A 63 -1.34 -2.66 -7.67
C THR A 63 -1.83 -2.99 -6.26
N ALA A 64 -2.64 -2.10 -5.69
CA ALA A 64 -3.31 -2.34 -4.42
C ALA A 64 -4.60 -3.15 -4.64
N ASP A 65 -4.73 -4.27 -3.94
CA ASP A 65 -5.94 -5.09 -3.92
C ASP A 65 -6.93 -4.52 -2.88
N ILE A 66 -8.08 -4.05 -3.34
CA ILE A 66 -9.07 -3.37 -2.51
C ILE A 66 -10.16 -4.37 -2.14
N THR A 67 -10.29 -4.67 -0.85
CA THR A 67 -11.33 -5.60 -0.35
C THR A 67 -12.25 -4.90 0.66
N GLY A 68 -13.49 -5.37 0.77
CA GLY A 68 -14.44 -4.84 1.77
C GLY A 68 -14.99 -3.43 1.50
N TRP A 69 -15.08 -3.04 0.23
CA TRP A 69 -15.76 -1.81 -0.20
C TRP A 69 -17.12 -2.07 -0.84
#